data_AF-A0A9E0PY18-F1
#
_entry.id   AF-A0A9E0PY18-F1
#
_cell.length_a   1.000
_cell.length_b   1.000
_cell.length_c   1.000
_cell.angle_alpha   90.00
_cell.angle_beta   90.00
_cell.angle_gamma   90.00
#
_symmetry.space_group_name_H-M   'P 1'
#
loop_
_entity.id
_entity.type
_entity.pdbx_description
1 polymer ?
#
loop_
_entity_poly.entity_id
_entity_poly.type
_entity_poly.pdbx_seq_one_letter_code
_entity_poly.pdbx_strand_id
1 'polypeptide(L)'
;MLHNLEEEERVKGILLVLDHCLTLTIKINEIISRMTEKRVTLEEKMIRTYFHQFAANLVSCAASIHQSLANAYGDGTTRHEQKTQAIVTLAGELLARSNALEELLGASEVIVDDLLKILRYDLNFLEQYYEYGLYTKLTNECDFVVKSKELLQSINNIKPT
;
A
#
# COMPACT_ATOMS: atom_id res chain seq x y z
N MET A 1 23.20 23.42 -13.84
CA MET A 1 22.36 22.57 -12.97
C MET A 1 22.37 21.19 -13.59
N LEU A 2 23.28 20.31 -13.16
CA LEU A 2 23.27 18.92 -13.64
C LEU A 2 22.05 18.25 -13.02
N HIS A 3 21.12 17.82 -13.87
CA HIS A 3 20.04 16.92 -13.50
C HIS A 3 20.66 15.67 -12.87
N ASN A 4 20.29 15.34 -11.63
CA ASN A 4 20.79 14.13 -10.99
C ASN A 4 19.97 12.94 -11.51
N LEU A 5 20.51 12.24 -12.50
CA LEU A 5 19.87 11.07 -13.13
C LEU A 5 19.57 9.96 -12.11
N GLU A 6 20.42 9.80 -11.09
CA GLU A 6 20.24 8.77 -10.06
C GLU A 6 19.04 9.08 -9.15
N GLU A 7 18.84 10.34 -8.80
CA GLU A 7 17.65 10.80 -8.09
C GLU A 7 16.40 10.54 -8.94
N GLU A 8 16.44 10.95 -10.20
CA GLU A 8 15.31 10.82 -11.13
C GLU A 8 14.86 9.35 -11.29
N GLU A 9 15.81 8.43 -11.49
CA GLU A 9 15.53 7.00 -11.61
C GLU A 9 14.90 6.42 -10.33
N ARG A 10 15.42 6.81 -9.16
CA ARG A 10 14.87 6.35 -7.86
C ARG A 10 13.46 6.85 -7.65
N VAL A 11 13.21 8.14 -7.92
CA VAL A 11 11.88 8.73 -7.75
C VAL A 11 10.88 8.10 -8.73
N LYS A 12 11.27 7.84 -9.99
CA LYS A 12 10.42 7.10 -10.93
C LYS A 12 10.08 5.69 -10.43
N GLY A 13 11.06 4.97 -9.90
CA GLY A 13 10.84 3.64 -9.31
C GLY A 13 9.85 3.69 -8.13
N ILE A 14 9.99 4.68 -7.26
CA ILE A 14 9.06 4.92 -6.15
C ILE A 14 7.64 5.18 -6.68
N LEU A 15 7.48 6.08 -7.65
CA LEU A 15 6.17 6.46 -8.18
C LEU A 15 5.44 5.30 -8.85
N LEU A 16 6.15 4.40 -9.56
CA LEU A 16 5.56 3.20 -10.13
C LEU A 16 4.91 2.29 -9.08
N VAL A 17 5.56 2.12 -7.93
CA VAL A 17 5.00 1.36 -6.80
C VAL A 17 3.79 2.08 -6.20
N LEU A 18 3.84 3.41 -6.09
CA LEU A 18 2.71 4.18 -5.56
C LEU A 18 1.48 4.11 -6.47
N ASP A 19 1.67 4.07 -7.80
CA ASP A 19 0.58 3.84 -8.76
C ASP A 19 -0.04 2.46 -8.60
N HIS A 20 0.77 1.41 -8.39
CA HIS A 20 0.28 0.08 -8.07
C HIS A 20 -0.50 0.08 -6.73
N CYS A 21 0.03 0.75 -5.70
CA CYS A 21 -0.62 0.89 -4.41
C CYS A 21 -2.02 1.52 -4.52
N LEU A 22 -2.14 2.59 -5.32
CA LEU A 22 -3.42 3.25 -5.58
C LEU A 22 -4.38 2.32 -6.34
N THR A 23 -3.88 1.63 -7.37
CA THR A 23 -4.67 0.68 -8.17
C THR A 23 -5.25 -0.44 -7.30
N LEU A 24 -4.43 -1.03 -6.43
CA LEU A 24 -4.89 -2.06 -5.50
C LEU A 24 -5.89 -1.50 -4.48
N THR A 25 -5.65 -0.29 -3.97
CA THR A 25 -6.58 0.38 -3.05
C THR A 25 -7.96 0.59 -3.69
N ILE A 26 -8.01 0.94 -4.98
CA ILE A 26 -9.28 1.06 -5.73
C ILE A 26 -10.00 -0.30 -5.78
N LYS A 27 -9.28 -1.39 -6.07
CA LYS A 27 -9.84 -2.76 -6.06
C LYS A 27 -10.40 -3.11 -4.68
N ILE A 28 -9.65 -2.82 -3.61
CA ILE A 28 -10.11 -3.05 -2.22
C ILE A 28 -11.38 -2.24 -1.91
N ASN A 29 -11.45 -0.98 -2.36
CA ASN A 29 -12.66 -0.16 -2.19
C ASN A 29 -13.87 -0.75 -2.93
N GLU A 30 -13.67 -1.35 -4.11
CA GLU A 30 -14.75 -2.07 -4.81
C GLU A 30 -15.20 -3.31 -4.02
N ILE A 31 -14.28 -4.10 -3.46
CA ILE A 31 -14.62 -5.24 -2.58
C ILE A 31 -15.51 -4.75 -1.43
N ILE A 32 -15.05 -3.72 -0.71
CA ILE A 32 -15.78 -3.14 0.42
C ILE A 32 -17.18 -2.71 -0.02
N SER A 33 -17.30 -1.98 -1.14
CA SER A 33 -18.58 -1.51 -1.67
C SER A 33 -19.52 -2.67 -1.97
N ARG A 34 -19.08 -3.70 -2.71
CA ARG A 34 -19.90 -4.86 -3.05
C ARG A 34 -20.35 -5.62 -1.81
N MET A 35 -19.47 -5.77 -0.82
CA MET A 35 -19.80 -6.38 0.47
C MET A 35 -20.76 -5.55 1.35
N THR A 36 -21.11 -4.32 0.96
CA THR A 36 -22.17 -3.52 1.63
C THR A 36 -23.56 -3.68 1.02
N GLU A 37 -23.67 -4.27 -0.17
CA GLU A 37 -24.94 -4.39 -0.91
C GLU A 37 -25.85 -5.54 -0.38
N LYS A 38 -25.39 -6.31 0.60
CA LYS A 38 -26.07 -7.52 1.12
C LYS A 38 -26.36 -7.47 2.64
N ARG A 39 -27.24 -8.38 3.12
CA ARG A 39 -27.37 -8.69 4.56
C ARG A 39 -26.03 -9.25 5.04
N VAL A 40 -25.48 -8.65 6.10
CA VAL A 40 -24.09 -8.89 6.51
C VAL A 40 -24.00 -9.92 7.63
N THR A 41 -23.34 -11.06 7.37
CA THR A 41 -22.94 -12.04 8.40
C THR A 41 -21.87 -11.46 9.34
N LEU A 42 -21.47 -12.18 10.39
CA LEU A 42 -20.39 -11.71 11.25
C LEU A 42 -19.05 -11.75 10.50
N GLU A 43 -18.81 -12.83 9.77
CA GLU A 43 -17.63 -13.10 8.96
C GLU A 43 -17.43 -12.02 7.90
N GLU A 44 -18.48 -11.64 7.17
CA GLU A 44 -18.43 -10.55 6.20
C GLU A 44 -18.08 -9.20 6.85
N LYS A 45 -18.58 -8.91 8.07
CA LYS A 45 -18.18 -7.70 8.82
C LYS A 45 -16.69 -7.75 9.14
N MET A 46 -16.17 -8.90 9.52
CA MET A 46 -14.76 -9.09 9.88
C MET A 46 -13.84 -8.95 8.66
N ILE A 47 -14.20 -9.57 7.53
CA ILE A 47 -13.50 -9.43 6.24
C ILE A 47 -13.53 -7.97 5.78
N ARG A 48 -14.69 -7.31 5.83
CA ARG A 48 -14.80 -5.89 5.44
C ARG A 48 -13.96 -4.98 6.35
N THR A 49 -13.95 -5.25 7.66
CA THR A 49 -13.10 -4.51 8.61
C THR A 49 -11.62 -4.69 8.29
N TYR A 50 -11.19 -5.92 7.98
CA TYR A 50 -9.83 -6.22 7.55
C TYR A 50 -9.44 -5.41 6.32
N PHE A 51 -10.28 -5.38 5.28
CA PHE A 51 -10.01 -4.62 4.07
C PHE A 51 -10.01 -3.10 4.28
N HIS A 52 -10.86 -2.56 5.16
CA HIS A 52 -10.78 -1.15 5.55
C HIS A 52 -9.44 -0.82 6.22
N GLN A 53 -9.00 -1.64 7.17
CA GLN A 53 -7.71 -1.45 7.84
C GLN A 53 -6.55 -1.55 6.86
N PHE A 54 -6.60 -2.54 5.97
CA PHE A 54 -5.55 -2.73 4.98
C PHE A 54 -5.47 -1.55 4.00
N ALA A 55 -6.60 -1.10 3.45
CA ALA A 55 -6.66 0.08 2.59
C ALA A 55 -6.14 1.33 3.31
N ALA A 56 -6.52 1.54 4.58
CA ALA A 56 -6.03 2.66 5.37
C ALA A 56 -4.51 2.65 5.52
N ASN A 57 -3.91 1.48 5.78
CA ASN A 57 -2.46 1.34 5.88
C ASN A 57 -1.77 1.61 4.54
N LEU A 58 -2.28 1.06 3.43
CA LEU A 58 -1.72 1.28 2.09
C LEU A 58 -1.70 2.77 1.70
N VAL A 59 -2.83 3.45 1.87
CA VAL A 59 -2.94 4.90 1.62
C VAL A 59 -1.99 5.69 2.53
N SER A 60 -1.84 5.27 3.79
CA SER A 60 -0.92 5.91 4.73
C SER A 60 0.55 5.72 4.32
N CYS A 61 0.93 4.54 3.81
CA CYS A 61 2.27 4.30 3.27
C CYS A 61 2.56 5.25 2.11
N ALA A 62 1.65 5.32 1.13
CA ALA A 62 1.79 6.19 -0.03
C ALA A 62 1.88 7.67 0.36
N ALA A 63 0.99 8.12 1.26
CA ALA A 63 1.00 9.49 1.77
C ALA A 63 2.31 9.82 2.51
N SER A 64 2.82 8.89 3.32
CA SER A 64 4.06 9.11 4.08
C SER A 64 5.28 9.20 3.16
N ILE A 65 5.34 8.38 2.10
CA ILE A 65 6.40 8.47 1.08
C ILE A 65 6.34 9.81 0.36
N HIS A 66 5.15 10.23 -0.10
CA HIS A 66 4.98 11.55 -0.73
C HIS A 66 5.39 12.69 0.20
N GLN A 67 5.01 12.62 1.49
CA GLN A 67 5.36 13.63 2.47
C GLN A 67 6.88 13.71 2.70
N SER A 68 7.57 12.56 2.77
CA SER A 68 9.03 12.51 2.91
C SER A 68 9.74 13.15 1.71
N LEU A 69 9.29 12.84 0.48
CA LEU A 69 9.81 13.48 -0.73
C LEU A 69 9.54 14.99 -0.72
N ALA A 70 8.32 15.41 -0.42
CA ALA A 70 7.94 16.82 -0.36
C ALA A 70 8.79 17.61 0.64
N ASN A 71 9.05 17.04 1.82
CA ASN A 71 9.90 17.65 2.84
C ASN A 71 11.35 17.82 2.35
N ALA A 72 11.88 16.83 1.64
CA ALA A 72 13.25 16.88 1.10
C ALA A 72 13.42 17.98 0.04
N TYR A 73 12.40 18.18 -0.80
CA TYR A 73 12.41 19.24 -1.81
C TYR A 73 12.15 20.63 -1.21
N GLY A 74 11.25 20.73 -0.23
CA GLY A 74 10.73 21.98 0.34
C GLY A 74 11.67 22.74 1.28
N ASP A 75 12.77 22.15 1.76
CA ASP A 75 13.69 22.84 2.66
C ASP A 75 14.47 23.97 1.93
N GLY A 76 14.19 25.23 2.28
CA GLY A 76 14.69 26.44 1.61
C GLY A 76 16.15 26.82 1.92
N THR A 77 16.95 25.91 2.47
CA THR A 77 18.34 26.18 2.87
C THR A 77 19.34 26.07 1.70
N THR A 78 20.27 27.03 1.67
CA THR A 78 20.99 27.55 0.50
C THR A 78 22.28 26.81 0.07
N ARG A 79 22.43 25.50 0.36
CA ARG A 79 23.62 24.71 -0.08
C ARG A 79 23.25 23.57 -1.02
N HIS A 80 23.38 23.82 -2.33
CA HIS A 80 22.95 22.92 -3.40
C HIS A 80 23.59 21.53 -3.38
N GLU A 81 24.89 21.39 -3.15
CA GLU A 81 25.57 20.07 -3.28
C GLU A 81 25.26 19.10 -2.13
N GLN A 82 25.26 19.57 -0.88
CA GLN A 82 24.92 18.74 0.29
C GLN A 82 23.45 18.32 0.25
N LYS A 83 22.56 19.22 -0.22
CA LYS A 83 21.14 18.93 -0.41
C LYS A 83 20.90 17.84 -1.46
N THR A 84 21.60 17.90 -2.60
CA THR A 84 21.49 16.87 -3.64
C THR A 84 21.87 15.48 -3.12
N GLN A 85 22.96 15.37 -2.36
CA GLN A 85 23.36 14.07 -1.81
C GLN A 85 22.37 13.55 -0.75
N ALA A 86 21.85 14.42 0.10
CA ALA A 86 20.83 14.04 1.09
C ALA A 86 19.54 13.54 0.44
N ILE A 87 19.07 14.22 -0.62
CA ILE A 87 17.89 13.80 -1.39
C ILE A 87 18.13 12.44 -2.05
N VAL A 88 19.30 12.23 -2.66
CA VAL A 88 19.66 10.95 -3.27
C VAL A 88 19.65 9.82 -2.24
N THR A 89 20.27 10.03 -1.07
CA THR A 89 20.28 9.05 0.03
C THR A 89 18.86 8.72 0.48
N LEU A 90 18.04 9.75 0.75
CA LEU A 90 16.64 9.57 1.14
C LEU A 90 15.84 8.81 0.08
N ALA A 91 15.97 9.18 -1.20
CA ALA A 91 15.31 8.50 -2.31
C ALA A 91 15.75 7.02 -2.40
N GLY A 92 17.00 6.70 -2.04
CA GLY A 92 17.48 5.32 -1.96
C GLY A 92 16.79 4.53 -0.84
N GLU A 93 16.67 5.11 0.35
CA GLU A 93 15.98 4.49 1.49
C GLU A 93 14.48 4.31 1.21
N LEU A 94 13.84 5.32 0.64
CA LEU A 94 12.44 5.26 0.24
C LEU A 94 12.22 4.21 -0.84
N LEU A 95 13.10 4.11 -1.85
CA LEU A 95 13.00 3.08 -2.88
C LEU A 95 13.07 1.67 -2.28
N ALA A 96 13.93 1.43 -1.29
CA ALA A 96 13.99 0.15 -0.60
C ALA A 96 12.66 -0.19 0.12
N ARG A 97 11.99 0.81 0.73
CA ARG A 97 10.67 0.62 1.34
C ARG A 97 9.56 0.47 0.31
N SER A 98 9.65 1.17 -0.82
CA SER A 98 8.74 0.98 -1.96
C SER A 98 8.86 -0.43 -2.53
N ASN A 99 10.07 -1.01 -2.64
CA ASN A 99 10.20 -2.39 -3.09
C ASN A 99 9.55 -3.39 -2.12
N ALA A 100 9.70 -3.17 -0.80
CA ALA A 100 8.99 -3.98 0.20
C ALA A 100 7.45 -3.79 0.13
N LEU A 101 6.99 -2.58 -0.21
CA LEU A 101 5.59 -2.32 -0.49
C LEU A 101 5.14 -3.11 -1.73
N GLU A 102 5.91 -3.09 -2.80
CA GLU A 102 5.61 -3.79 -4.05
C GLU A 102 5.45 -5.31 -3.85
N GLU A 103 6.33 -5.93 -3.06
CA GLU A 103 6.21 -7.35 -2.69
C GLU A 103 4.89 -7.63 -1.95
N LEU A 104 4.50 -6.75 -1.02
CA LEU A 104 3.23 -6.85 -0.30
C LEU A 104 2.03 -6.65 -1.25
N LEU A 105 2.10 -5.67 -2.16
CA LEU A 105 1.07 -5.39 -3.14
C LEU A 105 0.86 -6.61 -4.05
N GLY A 106 1.93 -7.15 -4.66
CA GLY A 106 1.83 -8.33 -5.52
C GLY A 106 1.28 -9.56 -4.80
N ALA A 107 1.69 -9.81 -3.56
CA ALA A 107 1.15 -10.92 -2.76
C ALA A 107 -0.34 -10.76 -2.44
N SER A 108 -0.78 -9.53 -2.17
CA SER A 108 -2.17 -9.24 -1.83
C SER A 108 -3.09 -9.13 -3.04
N GLU A 109 -2.57 -8.71 -4.20
CA GLU A 109 -3.31 -8.57 -5.44
C GLU A 109 -3.96 -9.89 -5.88
N VAL A 110 -3.25 -11.01 -5.74
CA VAL A 110 -3.78 -12.34 -6.08
C VAL A 110 -5.08 -12.64 -5.32
N ILE A 111 -5.13 -12.31 -4.02
CA ILE A 111 -6.30 -12.57 -3.18
C ILE A 111 -7.40 -11.55 -3.45
N VAL A 112 -7.02 -10.29 -3.65
CA VAL A 112 -7.93 -9.20 -3.97
C VAL A 112 -8.65 -9.49 -5.29
N ASP A 113 -7.94 -9.85 -6.35
CA ASP A 113 -8.51 -10.14 -7.67
C ASP A 113 -9.43 -11.36 -7.66
N ASP A 114 -9.04 -12.41 -6.94
CA ASP A 114 -9.87 -13.61 -6.79
C ASP A 114 -11.19 -13.32 -6.06
N LEU A 115 -11.12 -12.58 -4.95
CA LEU A 115 -12.32 -12.15 -4.21
C LEU A 115 -13.20 -11.24 -5.07
N LEU A 116 -12.61 -10.30 -5.79
CA LEU A 116 -13.33 -9.39 -6.68
C LEU A 116 -14.05 -10.14 -7.79
N LYS A 117 -13.42 -11.16 -8.37
CA LYS A 117 -14.02 -12.03 -9.39
C LYS A 117 -15.26 -12.73 -8.83
N ILE A 118 -15.18 -13.26 -7.62
CA ILE A 118 -16.31 -13.92 -6.95
C ILE A 118 -17.45 -12.93 -6.68
N LEU A 119 -17.14 -11.79 -6.07
CA LEU A 119 -18.11 -10.74 -5.75
C LEU A 119 -18.76 -10.11 -6.99
N ARG A 120 -18.10 -10.15 -8.15
CA ARG A 120 -18.66 -9.71 -9.43
C ARG A 120 -19.58 -10.75 -10.07
N TYR A 121 -19.38 -12.04 -9.78
CA TYR A 121 -20.12 -13.13 -10.41
C TYR A 121 -21.46 -13.40 -9.71
N ASP A 122 -21.44 -13.72 -8.41
CA ASP A 122 -22.65 -13.96 -7.62
C ASP A 122 -22.36 -13.73 -6.13
N LEU A 123 -23.07 -12.76 -5.54
CA LEU A 123 -22.96 -12.43 -4.12
C LEU A 123 -23.43 -13.58 -3.21
N ASN A 124 -24.26 -14.52 -3.68
CA ASN A 124 -24.70 -15.71 -2.93
C ASN A 124 -23.66 -16.84 -2.94
N PHE A 125 -22.67 -16.79 -3.84
CA PHE A 125 -21.59 -17.78 -3.88
C PHE A 125 -20.60 -17.59 -2.72
N LEU A 126 -20.48 -16.37 -2.20
CA LEU A 126 -19.61 -16.04 -1.06
C LEU A 126 -19.98 -16.85 0.20
N GLU A 127 -21.29 -16.93 0.50
CA GLU A 127 -21.86 -17.67 1.64
C GLU A 127 -21.62 -19.19 1.54
N GLN A 128 -21.60 -19.77 0.33
CA GLN A 128 -21.48 -21.22 0.17
C GLN A 128 -20.03 -21.74 0.15
N TYR A 129 -19.04 -20.93 -0.23
CA TYR A 129 -17.69 -21.43 -0.50
C TYR A 129 -16.54 -20.66 0.16
N TYR A 130 -16.76 -19.48 0.74
CA TYR A 130 -15.64 -18.58 1.08
C TYR A 130 -15.57 -18.09 2.54
N GLU A 131 -16.68 -17.99 3.28
CA GLU A 131 -16.70 -17.27 4.56
C GLU A 131 -15.72 -17.81 5.62
N TYR A 132 -15.67 -19.13 5.86
CA TYR A 132 -14.82 -19.70 6.91
C TYR A 132 -13.33 -19.79 6.54
N GLY A 133 -13.03 -20.06 5.27
CA GLY A 133 -11.66 -20.24 4.79
C GLY A 133 -10.95 -18.91 4.54
N LEU A 134 -11.65 -17.93 3.96
CA LEU A 134 -11.02 -16.68 3.54
C LEU A 134 -10.54 -15.85 4.73
N TYR A 135 -11.39 -15.64 5.74
CA TYR A 135 -10.99 -14.80 6.87
C TYR A 135 -9.79 -15.40 7.61
N THR A 136 -9.81 -16.72 7.84
CA THR A 136 -8.69 -17.47 8.43
C THR A 136 -7.41 -17.31 7.60
N LYS A 137 -7.50 -17.43 6.27
CA LYS A 137 -6.37 -17.22 5.36
C LYS A 137 -5.83 -15.79 5.46
N LEU A 138 -6.70 -14.80 5.45
CA LEU A 138 -6.31 -13.38 5.55
C LEU A 138 -5.57 -13.09 6.86
N THR A 139 -6.07 -13.57 8.00
CA THR A 139 -5.51 -13.24 9.31
C THR A 139 -4.35 -14.13 9.74
N ASN A 140 -4.35 -15.41 9.36
CA ASN A 140 -3.39 -16.39 9.90
C ASN A 140 -2.27 -16.75 8.90
N GLU A 141 -2.54 -16.67 7.59
CA GLU A 141 -1.55 -17.04 6.57
C GLU A 141 -0.93 -15.80 5.92
N CYS A 142 -1.75 -14.82 5.57
CA CYS A 142 -1.32 -13.66 4.80
C CYS A 142 -0.79 -12.53 5.69
N ASP A 143 -1.60 -12.13 6.68
CA ASP A 143 -1.31 -11.09 7.67
C ASP A 143 -0.91 -9.73 7.04
N PHE A 144 -1.60 -9.35 5.97
CA PHE A 144 -1.27 -8.12 5.22
C PHE A 144 -1.53 -6.85 6.03
N VAL A 145 -2.49 -6.86 6.96
CA VAL A 145 -2.76 -5.72 7.83
C VAL A 145 -1.58 -5.45 8.77
N VAL A 146 -1.01 -6.48 9.39
CA VAL A 146 0.17 -6.32 10.27
C VAL A 146 1.38 -5.91 9.44
N LYS A 147 1.66 -6.61 8.33
CA LYS A 147 2.80 -6.30 7.45
C LYS A 147 2.75 -4.86 6.90
N SER A 148 1.59 -4.40 6.44
CA SER A 148 1.41 -3.02 5.97
C SER A 148 1.61 -1.99 7.10
N LYS A 149 1.18 -2.31 8.32
CA LYS A 149 1.38 -1.45 9.49
C LYS A 149 2.85 -1.36 9.90
N GLU A 150 3.57 -2.47 9.91
CA GLU A 150 5.01 -2.51 10.19
C GLU A 150 5.80 -1.74 9.14
N LEU A 151 5.44 -1.91 7.87
CA LEU A 151 6.03 -1.16 6.77
C LEU A 151 5.79 0.35 6.92
N LEU A 152 4.56 0.77 7.24
CA LEU A 152 4.22 2.16 7.52
C LEU A 152 5.09 2.75 8.65
N GLN A 153 5.25 2.02 9.75
CA GLN A 153 6.13 2.44 10.85
C GLN A 153 7.58 2.60 10.38
N SER A 154 8.06 1.67 9.55
CA SER A 154 9.41 1.74 9.00
C SER A 154 9.64 2.94 8.09
N ILE A 155 8.61 3.35 7.31
CA ILE A 155 8.64 4.54 6.45
C ILE A 155 8.67 5.80 7.31
N ASN A 156 7.82 5.88 8.33
CA ASN A 156 7.74 7.03 9.23
C ASN A 156 9.00 7.23 10.09
N ASN A 157 9.81 6.19 10.27
CA ASN A 157 11.07 6.26 11.00
C ASN A 157 12.25 6.76 10.16
N ILE A 158 12.06 6.99 8.86
CA ILE A 158 13.07 7.62 8.01
C ILE A 158 13.19 9.08 8.46
N LYS A 159 14.32 9.41 9.09
CA LYS A 159 14.60 10.77 9.53
C LYS A 159 15.12 11.59 8.34
N PRO A 160 14.61 12.82 8.12
CA PRO A 160 15.33 13.77 7.28
C PRO A 160 16.66 14.09 7.98
N THR A 161 17.78 13.69 7.37
CA THR A 161 19.14 14.07 7.78
C THR A 161 19.44 15.50 7.42
#